data_AF-A0AAU8J9J5-F1
#
_entry.id   AF-A0AAU8J9J5-F1
#
_cell.length_a   1.000
_cell.length_b   1.000
_cell.length_c   1.000
_cell.angle_alpha   90.00
_cell.angle_beta   90.00
_cell.angle_gamma   90.00
#
_symmetry.space_group_name_H-M   'P 1'
#
loop_
_entity.id
_entity.type
_entity.pdbx_description
1 polymer ?
#
loop_
_entity_poly.entity_id
_entity_poly.type
_entity_poly.pdbx_seq_one_letter_code
_entity_poly.pdbx_strand_id
1 'polypeptide(L)' 'MAVEEVVRLFRTVQQYPEIKEKLNSAPNLETLVQMAGEMGYSFTVEEWKQATRFEVEELKSKLSEIPGI' A
#
# COMPACT_ATOMS: atom_id res chain seq x y z
N MET A 1 9.27 -9.60 8.15
CA MET A 1 10.40 -9.23 7.27
C MET A 1 9.98 -8.58 5.95
N ALA A 2 8.85 -8.90 5.29
CA ALA A 2 8.40 -8.15 4.09
C ALA A 2 7.09 -7.35 4.26
N VAL A 3 6.15 -7.82 5.09
CA VAL A 3 4.91 -7.07 5.41
C VAL A 3 5.24 -5.73 6.07
N GLU A 4 6.33 -5.66 6.85
CA GLU A 4 6.81 -4.43 7.49
C GLU A 4 7.24 -3.36 6.47
N GLU A 5 7.83 -3.78 5.35
CA GLU A 5 8.25 -2.90 4.27
C GLU A 5 7.04 -2.39 3.49
N VAL A 6 6.02 -3.23 3.27
CA VAL A 6 4.74 -2.80 2.69
C VAL A 6 4.04 -1.79 3.60
N VAL A 7 3.99 -2.04 4.91
CA VAL A 7 3.39 -1.13 5.90
C VAL A 7 4.17 0.18 5.98
N ARG A 8 5.51 0.15 5.88
CA ARG A 8 6.32 1.36 5.78
C ARG A 8 5.97 2.16 4.52
N LEU A 9 5.89 1.52 3.35
CA LEU A 9 5.48 2.20 2.13
C LEU A 9 4.06 2.79 2.29
N PHE A 10 3.13 2.04 2.89
CA PHE A 10 1.76 2.52 3.16
C PHE A 10 1.73 3.76 4.05
N ARG A 11 2.53 3.79 5.12
CA ARG A 11 2.66 4.99 5.95
C ARG A 11 3.27 6.15 5.17
N THR A 12 4.30 5.87 4.37
CA THR A 12 4.96 6.87 3.53
C THR A 12 3.97 7.46 2.52
N VAL A 13 3.13 6.67 1.84
CA VAL A 13 2.14 7.21 0.89
C VAL A 13 1.00 7.97 1.57
N GLN A 14 0.70 7.67 2.85
CA GLN A 14 -0.25 8.46 3.63
C GLN A 14 0.33 9.80 4.09
N GLN A 15 1.64 9.86 4.35
CA GLN A 15 2.34 11.10 4.72
C GLN A 15 2.70 11.95 3.49
N TYR A 16 2.99 11.31 2.36
CA TYR A 16 3.47 11.94 1.13
C TYR A 16 2.55 11.61 -0.04
N PRO A 17 1.58 12.50 -0.37
CA PRO A 17 0.63 12.27 -1.46
C PRO A 17 1.30 12.14 -2.83
N GLU A 18 2.47 12.74 -3.03
CA GLU A 18 3.27 12.60 -4.26
C GLU A 18 3.70 11.15 -4.53
N ILE A 19 4.02 10.39 -3.48
CA ILE A 19 4.42 8.97 -3.60
C ILE A 19 3.18 8.13 -3.92
N LYS A 20 2.03 8.48 -3.33
CA LYS A 20 0.75 7.85 -3.66
C LYS A 20 0.38 8.03 -5.13
N GLU A 21 0.50 9.25 -5.67
CA GLU A 21 0.24 9.51 -7.09
C GLU A 21 1.21 8.77 -8.01
N LYS A 22 2.49 8.69 -7.62
CA LYS A 22 3.51 7.97 -8.37
C LYS A 22 3.23 6.47 -8.42
N LEU A 23 2.84 5.86 -7.30
CA LEU A 23 2.47 4.45 -7.25
C LEU A 23 1.12 4.17 -7.93
N ASN A 24 0.16 5.10 -7.85
CA ASN A 24 -1.11 5.00 -8.60
C ASN A 24 -0.92 5.18 -10.11
N SER A 25 0.17 5.83 -10.53
CA SER A 25 0.55 5.92 -11.94
C SER A 25 1.14 4.61 -12.48
N ALA A 26 1.43 3.64 -11.61
CA ALA A 26 1.90 2.32 -12.03
C ALA A 26 0.77 1.59 -12.80
N PRO A 27 1.03 1.11 -14.02
CA PRO A 27 0.02 0.41 -14.83
C PRO A 27 -0.30 -0.99 -14.29
N ASN A 28 0.59 -1.56 -13.49
CA ASN A 28 0.42 -2.88 -12.86
C ASN A 28 1.20 -2.95 -11.53
N LEU A 29 0.89 -3.98 -10.74
CA LEU A 29 1.51 -4.20 -9.42
C LEU A 29 3.00 -4.53 -9.51
N GLU A 30 3.45 -5.14 -10.60
CA GLU A 30 4.88 -5.40 -10.83
C GLU A 30 5.67 -4.11 -10.95
N THR A 31 5.18 -3.13 -11.71
CA THR A 31 5.81 -1.81 -11.82
C THR A 31 5.77 -1.09 -10.47
N LEU A 32 4.68 -1.23 -9.70
CA LEU A 32 4.59 -0.65 -8.36
C LEU A 32 5.67 -1.22 -7.42
N VAL A 33 5.80 -2.54 -7.37
CA VAL A 33 6.81 -3.24 -6.57
C VAL A 33 8.22 -2.85 -7.01
N GLN A 34 8.45 -2.74 -8.32
CA GLN A 34 9.73 -2.30 -8.85
C GLN A 34 10.06 -0.86 -8.44
N MET A 35 9.10 0.06 -8.54
CA MET A 35 9.26 1.44 -8.08
C MET A 35 9.53 1.51 -6.58
N ALA A 36 8.86 0.69 -5.78
CA ALA A 36 9.11 0.60 -4.34
C ALA A 36 10.52 0.04 -4.05
N GLY A 37 10.97 -0.95 -4.84
CA GLY A 37 12.34 -1.45 -4.86
C GLY A 37 13.38 -0.35 -5.08
N GLU A 38 13.15 0.52 -6.06
CA GLU A 38 14.02 1.68 -6.33
C GLU A 38 14.04 2.70 -5.19
N MET A 39 12.97 2.77 -4.39
CA MET A 39 12.90 3.60 -3.18
C MET A 39 13.53 2.94 -1.95
N GLY A 40 14.03 1.70 -2.07
CA GLY A 40 14.68 0.96 -0.99
C GLY A 40 13.77 -0.02 -0.25
N TYR A 41 12.52 -0.21 -0.70
CA TYR A 41 11.60 -1.18 -0.12
C TYR A 41 11.71 -2.53 -0.81
N SER A 42 11.99 -3.59 -0.07
CA SER A 42 12.10 -4.94 -0.64
C SER A 42 10.90 -5.81 -0.28
N PHE A 43 9.98 -5.98 -1.23
CA PHE A 43 8.84 -6.89 -1.13
C PHE A 43 8.38 -7.36 -2.51
N THR A 44 7.57 -8.42 -2.58
CA THR A 44 7.03 -8.97 -3.82
C THR A 44 5.58 -8.54 -4.07
N VAL A 45 5.08 -8.78 -5.30
CA VAL A 45 3.67 -8.54 -5.65
C VAL A 45 2.72 -9.37 -4.80
N GLU A 46 3.09 -10.60 -4.47
CA GLU A 46 2.28 -11.47 -3.61
C GLU A 46 2.19 -10.91 -2.19
N GLU A 47 3.29 -10.47 -1.62
CA GLU A 47 3.34 -9.86 -0.29
C GLU A 47 2.57 -8.54 -0.25
N TRP A 48 2.68 -7.72 -1.30
CA TRP A 48 1.87 -6.52 -1.47
C TRP A 48 0.37 -6.86 -1.50
N LYS A 49 -0.05 -7.85 -2.30
CA LYS A 49 -1.44 -8.30 -2.36
C LYS A 49 -1.91 -8.85 -1.01
N GLN A 50 -1.08 -9.58 -0.29
CA GLN A 50 -1.45 -10.07 1.05
C GLN A 50 -1.63 -8.91 2.02
N ALA A 51 -0.67 -7.99 2.11
CA ALA A 51 -0.73 -6.84 3.01
C ALA A 51 -1.89 -5.91 2.67
N THR A 52 -2.09 -5.56 1.40
CA THR A 52 -3.20 -4.71 0.95
C THR A 52 -4.56 -5.38 1.06
N ARG A 53 -4.65 -6.70 0.87
CA ARG A 53 -5.89 -7.45 1.10
C ARG A 53 -6.28 -7.44 2.58
N PHE A 54 -5.31 -7.59 3.48
CA PHE A 54 -5.50 -7.43 4.91
C PHE A 54 -5.91 -5.98 5.26
N GLU A 55 -5.24 -4.99 4.67
CA GLU A 55 -5.54 -3.59 4.93
C GLU A 55 -6.93 -3.19 4.43
N VAL A 56 -7.41 -3.73 3.30
CA VAL A 56 -8.77 -3.46 2.78
C VAL A 56 -9.86 -4.10 3.65
N GLU A 57 -9.61 -5.28 4.26
CA GLU A 57 -10.55 -5.85 5.22
C GLU A 57 -10.56 -5.08 6.55
N GLU A 58 -9.40 -4.60 7.04
CA GLU A 58 -9.35 -3.77 8.25
C GLU A 58 -9.87 -2.34 8.03
N LEU A 59 -9.62 -1.72 6.86
CA LEU A 59 -10.16 -0.39 6.52
C LEU A 59 -11.67 -0.45 6.28
N LYS A 60 -12.22 -1.55 5.74
CA LYS A 60 -13.68 -1.73 5.69
C LYS A 60 -14.29 -1.82 7.09
N SER A 61 -13.58 -2.43 8.04
CA SER A 61 -14.02 -2.48 9.43
C SER A 61 -14.05 -1.07 10.06
N LYS A 62 -13.10 -0.18 9.73
CA LYS A 62 -13.08 1.22 10.21
C LYS A 62 -13.94 2.20 9.42
N LEU A 63 -14.27 1.94 8.14
CA LEU A 63 -15.21 2.79 7.37
C LEU A 63 -16.68 2.48 7.66
N SER A 64 -16.98 1.33 8.28
CA SER A 64 -18.34 0.98 8.72
C SER A 64 -18.74 1.67 10.04
N GLU A 65 -17.93 2.60 10.54
CA GLU A 65 -18.24 3.46 11.68
C GLU A 65 -18.33 4.94 11.30
N ILE A 66 -18.61 5.30 10.03
CA ILE A 66 -19.27 6.59 9.80
C ILE A 66 -20.73 6.38 10.21
N PRO A 67 -21.15 6.84 11.41
CA PRO A 67 -22.53 6.67 11.84
C PRO A 67 -23.35 7.71 11.09
N GLY A 68 -24.20 7.24 10.19
CA GLY A 68 -25.45 7.89 9.82
C GLY A 68 -25.37 9.24 9.09
N ILE A 69 -26.03 9.22 7.92
CA ILE A 69 -26.78 10.34 7.30
C ILE A 69 -25.95 11.44 6.64
#